data_AF-A0A0L7QN51-F1
#
_entry.id   AF-A0A0L7QN51-F1
#
_cell.length_a   1.000
_cell.length_b   1.000
_cell.length_c   1.000
_cell.angle_alpha   90.00
_cell.angle_beta   90.00
_cell.angle_gamma   90.00
#
_symmetry.space_group_name_H-M   'P 1'
#
loop_
_entity.id
_entity.type
_entity.pdbx_description
1 polymer ?
#
loop_
_entity_poly.entity_id
_entity_poly.type
_entity_poly.pdbx_seq_one_letter_code
_entity_poly.pdbx_strand_id
1 'polypeptide(L)'
;MIKSIHGTRCLISNNYFIWEFTRPLSNCDYCRDVTSALILPNLTREEFKQYAYSSRPMVIKHAASHWPASKVFSWKFFKDLYENIDGAYDSVDECQFLHFKSNLTNLRDVFAMSEERAMQLNGKDPWYVGWKNCDFQVLDIMKQYYDLPHFLPEDAEVPYSNYVFLGYEEGAVMHLDYISRLMWQGQIIGNKTWTVAPTPECDNVCTRFNFTVYAGDIVLLDTRIWYHGTYVRDGNFSLTVTSEYG
;
A
#
# COMPACT_ATOMS: atom_id res chain seq x y z
N MET A 1 37.59 11.84 31.67
CA MET A 1 36.82 12.91 30.99
C MET A 1 36.19 12.30 29.74
N ILE A 2 35.05 11.64 29.88
CA ILE A 2 34.33 11.01 28.76
C ILE A 2 33.28 12.03 28.32
N LYS A 3 33.50 12.66 27.16
CA LYS A 3 32.53 13.59 26.58
C LYS A 3 31.33 12.80 26.06
N SER A 4 30.17 13.28 26.48
CA SER A 4 28.81 12.96 26.03
C SER A 4 28.70 12.53 24.56
N ILE A 5 28.03 11.40 24.34
CA ILE A 5 27.70 10.82 23.02
C ILE A 5 26.39 11.44 22.47
N HIS A 6 25.82 12.45 23.12
CA HIS A 6 24.50 13.02 22.75
C HIS A 6 24.47 13.88 21.47
N GLY A 7 25.49 13.83 20.61
CA GLY A 7 25.55 14.65 19.39
C GLY A 7 26.02 13.92 18.14
N THR A 8 26.18 12.61 18.17
CA THR A 8 26.67 11.87 17.00
C THR A 8 25.49 11.58 16.06
N ARG A 9 25.46 12.23 14.89
CA ARG A 9 24.71 11.70 13.73
C ARG A 9 25.10 10.23 13.60
N CYS A 10 24.12 9.33 13.51
CA CYS A 10 24.38 7.89 13.47
C CYS A 10 25.51 7.59 12.47
N LEU A 11 26.54 6.85 12.90
CA LEU A 11 27.70 6.48 12.06
C LEU A 11 27.26 5.77 10.78
N ILE A 12 26.12 5.09 10.82
CA ILE A 12 25.48 4.46 9.69
C ILE A 12 24.05 5.02 9.59
N SER A 13 23.66 5.49 8.40
CA SER A 13 22.31 6.01 8.17
C SER A 13 21.29 4.89 8.28
N ASN A 14 20.20 5.12 9.03
CA ASN A 14 19.12 4.14 9.21
C ASN A 14 18.31 3.94 7.90
N ASN A 15 18.91 3.25 6.93
CA ASN A 15 18.41 3.03 5.58
C ASN A 15 17.98 1.58 5.37
N TYR A 16 17.22 1.31 4.31
CA TYR A 16 16.60 -0.01 4.04
C TYR A 16 17.56 -1.20 4.18
N PHE A 17 18.83 -1.05 3.79
CA PHE A 17 19.82 -2.12 3.96
C PHE A 17 20.04 -2.47 5.44
N ILE A 18 20.19 -1.47 6.33
CA ILE A 18 20.32 -1.74 7.76
C ILE A 18 19.09 -2.46 8.28
N TRP A 19 17.90 -1.97 7.95
CA TRP A 19 16.66 -2.58 8.44
C TRP A 19 16.53 -4.05 8.03
N GLU A 20 16.93 -4.40 6.80
CA GLU A 20 16.95 -5.79 6.33
C GLU A 20 17.99 -6.63 7.10
N PHE A 21 19.22 -6.13 7.27
CA PHE A 21 20.27 -6.86 8.01
C PHE A 21 19.98 -7.00 9.51
N THR A 22 19.23 -6.06 10.10
CA THR A 22 18.90 -6.07 11.53
C THR A 22 17.51 -6.64 11.82
N ARG A 23 16.75 -7.04 10.80
CA ARG A 23 15.43 -7.64 10.97
C ARG A 23 15.56 -8.92 11.81
N PRO A 24 14.68 -9.16 12.80
CA PRO A 24 14.67 -10.42 13.52
C PRO A 24 14.38 -11.58 12.56
N LEU A 25 14.98 -12.75 12.82
CA LEU A 25 14.67 -13.97 12.07
C LEU A 25 13.20 -14.33 12.26
N SER A 26 12.50 -14.60 11.16
CA SER A 26 11.11 -15.04 11.22
C SER A 26 11.01 -16.50 11.68
N ASN A 27 9.97 -16.80 12.45
CA ASN A 27 9.52 -18.19 12.61
C ASN A 27 8.71 -18.59 11.36
N CYS A 28 9.20 -19.54 10.56
CA CYS A 28 8.56 -19.99 9.31
C CYS A 28 7.18 -20.64 9.46
N ASP A 29 6.66 -20.83 10.68
CA ASP A 29 5.31 -21.33 10.91
C ASP A 29 4.22 -20.45 10.26
N TYR A 30 4.43 -19.14 10.07
CA TYR A 30 3.43 -18.24 9.45
C TYR A 30 3.13 -18.58 7.98
N CYS A 31 4.08 -19.21 7.28
CA CYS A 31 3.99 -19.50 5.85
C CYS A 31 3.89 -20.99 5.54
N ARG A 32 4.00 -21.86 6.55
CA ARG A 32 3.89 -23.31 6.36
C ARG A 32 2.50 -23.64 5.79
N ASP A 33 2.49 -24.44 4.73
CA ASP A 33 1.28 -24.86 4.00
C ASP A 33 0.46 -23.70 3.39
N VAL A 34 1.03 -22.49 3.30
CA VAL A 34 0.42 -21.33 2.62
C VAL A 34 0.95 -21.26 1.20
N THR A 35 0.20 -21.79 0.24
CA THR A 35 0.56 -21.81 -1.19
C THR A 35 -0.21 -20.79 -2.04
N SER A 36 -1.21 -20.13 -1.45
CA SER A 36 -2.00 -19.08 -2.10
C SER A 36 -2.63 -18.16 -1.06
N ALA A 37 -3.09 -16.98 -1.51
CA ALA A 37 -3.96 -16.16 -0.68
C ALA A 37 -5.28 -16.89 -0.40
N LEU A 38 -5.82 -16.71 0.81
CA LEU A 38 -7.14 -17.17 1.16
C LEU A 38 -8.18 -16.21 0.57
N ILE A 39 -9.00 -16.72 -0.35
CA ILE A 39 -10.04 -15.94 -1.01
C ILE A 39 -11.34 -16.11 -0.24
N LEU A 40 -11.89 -15.00 0.25
CA LEU A 40 -13.12 -14.96 1.03
C LEU A 40 -14.18 -14.14 0.28
N PRO A 41 -15.48 -14.50 0.38
CA PRO A 41 -16.56 -13.68 -0.16
C PRO A 41 -16.65 -12.35 0.61
N ASN A 42 -17.61 -11.49 0.25
CA ASN A 42 -17.89 -10.31 1.07
C ASN A 42 -18.48 -10.78 2.42
N LEU A 43 -17.78 -10.47 3.52
CA LEU A 43 -18.08 -11.00 4.86
C LEU A 43 -18.59 -9.89 5.80
N THR A 44 -19.37 -10.30 6.78
CA THR A 44 -19.66 -9.48 7.96
C THR A 44 -18.48 -9.48 8.95
N ARG A 45 -18.52 -8.54 9.89
CA ARG A 45 -17.54 -8.43 10.98
C ARG A 45 -17.43 -9.69 11.83
N GLU A 46 -18.55 -10.32 12.16
CA GLU A 46 -18.55 -11.53 12.98
C GLU A 46 -17.93 -12.73 12.23
N GLU A 47 -18.19 -12.86 10.93
CA GLU A 47 -17.58 -13.91 10.11
C GLU A 47 -16.07 -13.70 9.95
N PHE A 48 -15.62 -12.44 9.86
CA PHE A 48 -14.22 -12.08 9.70
C PHE A 48 -13.41 -12.18 11.00
N LYS A 49 -14.05 -12.18 12.17
CA LYS A 49 -13.41 -12.13 13.49
C LYS A 49 -12.29 -13.16 13.70
N GLN A 50 -12.46 -14.39 13.20
CA GLN A 50 -11.45 -15.44 13.31
C GLN A 50 -10.18 -15.19 12.47
N TYR A 51 -10.26 -14.29 11.48
CA TYR A 51 -9.18 -13.94 10.56
C TYR A 51 -8.53 -12.59 10.89
N ALA A 52 -9.17 -11.77 11.72
CA ALA A 52 -8.88 -10.34 11.87
C ALA A 52 -7.43 -10.00 12.24
N TYR A 53 -6.71 -10.91 12.88
CA TYR A 53 -5.31 -10.69 13.26
C TYR A 53 -4.38 -11.78 12.72
N SER A 54 -4.81 -12.45 11.64
CA SER A 54 -4.00 -13.46 10.97
C SER A 54 -3.00 -12.81 10.01
N SER A 55 -1.76 -13.29 10.04
CA SER A 55 -0.74 -12.91 9.04
C SER A 55 -0.88 -13.65 7.71
N ARG A 56 -1.92 -14.47 7.53
CA ARG A 56 -2.18 -15.18 6.26
C ARG A 56 -2.64 -14.17 5.19
N PRO A 57 -2.02 -14.16 3.98
CA PRO A 57 -2.50 -13.31 2.89
C PRO A 57 -3.95 -13.63 2.53
N MET A 58 -4.80 -12.61 2.43
CA MET A 58 -6.24 -12.75 2.19
C MET A 58 -6.75 -11.77 1.15
N VAL A 59 -7.78 -12.17 0.39
CA VAL A 59 -8.53 -11.28 -0.50
C VAL A 59 -10.01 -11.42 -0.19
N ILE A 60 -10.64 -10.32 0.22
CA ILE A 60 -12.08 -10.24 0.46
C ILE A 60 -12.72 -9.69 -0.81
N LYS A 61 -13.54 -10.53 -1.45
CA LYS A 61 -14.12 -10.23 -2.76
C LYS A 61 -15.21 -9.17 -2.66
N HIS A 62 -15.15 -8.18 -3.56
CA HIS A 62 -16.18 -7.12 -3.70
C HIS A 62 -16.46 -6.26 -2.45
N ALA A 63 -15.60 -6.30 -1.43
CA ALA A 63 -15.83 -5.58 -0.18
C ALA A 63 -15.76 -4.05 -0.32
N ALA A 64 -15.06 -3.54 -1.33
CA ALA A 64 -14.96 -2.12 -1.68
C ALA A 64 -15.88 -1.70 -2.84
N SER A 65 -16.66 -2.63 -3.44
CA SER A 65 -17.47 -2.33 -4.63
C SER A 65 -18.55 -1.28 -4.43
N HIS A 66 -18.96 -1.02 -3.17
CA HIS A 66 -19.95 0.00 -2.84
C HIS A 66 -19.35 1.40 -2.66
N TRP A 67 -18.01 1.54 -2.62
CA TRP A 67 -17.36 2.83 -2.40
C TRP A 67 -17.53 3.76 -3.60
N PRO A 68 -18.05 4.99 -3.40
CA PRO A 68 -18.14 6.01 -4.45
C PRO A 68 -16.81 6.35 -5.12
N ALA A 69 -15.69 6.11 -4.43
CA ALA A 69 -14.32 6.34 -4.90
C ALA A 69 -14.07 5.83 -6.32
N SER A 70 -14.64 4.68 -6.70
CA SER A 70 -14.49 4.12 -8.07
C SER A 70 -14.99 5.04 -9.19
N LYS A 71 -15.89 5.98 -8.88
CA LYS A 71 -16.47 6.95 -9.83
C LYS A 71 -15.85 8.34 -9.73
N VAL A 72 -15.12 8.62 -8.65
CA VAL A 72 -14.63 9.96 -8.31
C VAL A 72 -13.11 10.04 -8.36
N PHE A 73 -12.44 9.07 -7.77
CA PHE A 73 -10.98 9.08 -7.68
C PHE A 73 -10.37 8.87 -9.05
N SER A 74 -9.43 9.75 -9.38
CA SER A 74 -8.69 9.77 -10.63
C SER A 74 -7.42 10.57 -10.41
N TRP A 75 -6.46 10.48 -11.33
CA TRP A 75 -5.29 11.36 -11.30
C TRP A 75 -5.70 12.84 -11.24
N LYS A 76 -6.72 13.23 -12.02
CA LYS A 76 -7.24 14.60 -12.05
C LYS A 76 -7.88 15.04 -10.75
N PHE A 77 -8.70 14.18 -10.13
CA PHE A 77 -9.27 14.44 -8.82
C PHE A 77 -8.19 14.74 -7.78
N PHE A 78 -7.13 13.91 -7.71
CA PHE A 78 -6.06 14.15 -6.76
C PHE A 78 -5.24 15.38 -7.09
N LYS A 79 -4.98 15.65 -8.38
CA LYS A 79 -4.36 16.91 -8.81
C LYS A 79 -5.14 18.12 -8.28
N ASP A 80 -6.44 18.18 -8.60
CA ASP A 80 -7.29 19.30 -8.20
C ASP A 80 -7.38 19.40 -6.67
N LEU A 81 -7.43 18.28 -5.95
CA LEU A 81 -7.45 18.24 -4.48
C LEU A 81 -6.20 18.88 -3.87
N TYR A 82 -5.02 18.51 -4.35
CA TYR A 82 -3.75 18.99 -3.82
C TYR A 82 -3.40 20.41 -4.25
N GLU A 83 -3.85 20.85 -5.43
CA GLU A 83 -3.65 22.22 -5.89
C GLU A 83 -4.55 23.23 -5.14
N ASN A 84 -5.67 22.78 -4.57
CA ASN A 84 -6.63 23.64 -3.87
C ASN A 84 -6.46 23.68 -2.34
N ILE A 85 -5.52 22.92 -1.77
CA ILE A 85 -5.27 22.89 -0.32
C ILE A 85 -3.84 23.38 -0.06
N ASP A 86 -3.74 24.55 0.55
CA ASP A 86 -2.47 25.14 0.95
C ASP A 86 -1.72 24.20 1.91
N GLY A 87 -0.45 23.90 1.60
CA GLY A 87 0.41 23.03 2.42
C GLY A 87 0.22 21.52 2.19
N ALA A 88 -0.74 21.09 1.37
CA ALA A 88 -0.99 19.66 1.16
C ALA A 88 0.21 18.90 0.57
N TYR A 89 0.94 19.54 -0.35
CA TYR A 89 2.17 18.97 -0.91
C TYR A 89 3.29 18.85 0.13
N ASP A 90 3.46 19.88 0.96
CA ASP A 90 4.53 19.93 1.96
C ASP A 90 4.32 18.83 3.02
N SER A 91 3.06 18.54 3.36
CA SER A 91 2.70 17.41 4.22
C SER A 91 3.17 16.05 3.65
N VAL A 92 3.14 15.88 2.33
CA VAL A 92 3.60 14.64 1.68
C VAL A 92 5.11 14.54 1.70
N ASP A 93 5.81 15.65 1.46
CA ASP A 93 7.28 15.72 1.50
C ASP A 93 7.81 15.43 2.91
N GLU A 94 7.10 15.85 3.96
CA GLU A 94 7.42 15.53 5.36
C GLU A 94 7.05 14.09 5.75
N CYS A 95 6.01 13.52 5.12
CA CYS A 95 5.57 12.16 5.42
C CYS A 95 6.29 11.10 4.61
N GLN A 96 5.85 10.85 3.37
CA GLN A 96 6.46 9.83 2.52
C GLN A 96 5.94 9.90 1.09
N PHE A 97 6.87 10.01 0.14
CA PHE A 97 6.63 9.74 -1.27
C PHE A 97 7.33 8.44 -1.69
N LEU A 98 6.64 7.62 -2.49
CA LEU A 98 7.09 6.32 -2.95
C LEU A 98 7.15 6.34 -4.49
N HIS A 99 8.34 6.61 -5.03
CA HIS A 99 8.54 6.76 -6.47
C HIS A 99 8.59 5.44 -7.25
N PHE A 100 8.80 4.30 -6.57
CA PHE A 100 9.00 2.96 -7.16
C PHE A 100 9.91 2.99 -8.40
N LYS A 101 9.51 2.34 -9.51
CA LYS A 101 10.25 2.36 -10.78
C LYS A 101 9.77 3.47 -11.71
N SER A 102 9.61 4.69 -11.18
CA SER A 102 9.34 5.88 -11.98
C SER A 102 10.47 6.91 -11.83
N ASN A 103 10.53 7.86 -12.76
CA ASN A 103 11.44 9.01 -12.70
C ASN A 103 10.81 10.23 -11.98
N LEU A 104 9.66 10.05 -11.34
CA LEU A 104 8.94 11.09 -10.61
C LEU A 104 9.52 11.14 -9.19
N THR A 105 9.94 12.31 -8.71
CA THR A 105 10.68 12.42 -7.45
C THR A 105 9.81 12.83 -6.26
N ASN A 106 8.69 13.49 -6.53
CA ASN A 106 7.75 14.00 -5.54
C ASN A 106 6.34 14.09 -6.12
N LEU A 107 5.35 14.42 -5.29
CA LEU A 107 3.95 14.47 -5.72
C LEU A 107 3.65 15.65 -6.67
N ARG A 108 4.43 16.74 -6.60
CA ARG A 108 4.30 17.87 -7.53
C ARG A 108 4.67 17.44 -8.95
N ASP A 109 5.69 16.61 -9.11
CA ASP A 109 6.06 16.04 -10.42
C ASP A 109 4.93 15.20 -11.01
N VAL A 110 4.22 14.43 -10.16
CA VAL A 110 3.10 13.59 -10.57
C VAL A 110 1.96 14.44 -11.15
N PHE A 111 1.61 15.54 -10.49
CA PHE A 111 0.50 16.40 -10.92
C PHE A 111 0.90 17.46 -11.98
N ALA A 112 2.20 17.68 -12.16
CA ALA A 112 2.75 18.47 -13.27
C ALA A 112 2.78 17.72 -14.61
N MET A 113 2.55 16.41 -14.63
CA MET A 113 2.45 15.65 -15.89
C MET A 113 1.34 16.18 -16.79
N SER A 114 1.55 16.12 -18.12
CA SER A 114 0.48 16.33 -19.08
C SER A 114 -0.58 15.24 -18.97
N GLU A 115 -1.82 15.54 -19.34
CA GLU A 115 -2.91 14.56 -19.33
C GLU A 115 -2.61 13.36 -20.24
N GLU A 116 -1.94 13.60 -21.37
CA GLU A 116 -1.47 12.54 -22.29
C GLU A 116 -0.52 11.55 -21.60
N ARG A 117 0.40 12.05 -20.76
CA ARG A 117 1.35 11.23 -20.00
C ARG A 117 0.66 10.54 -18.82
N ALA A 118 -0.17 11.26 -18.07
CA ALA A 118 -0.91 10.71 -16.94
C ALA A 118 -1.86 9.59 -17.36
N MET A 119 -2.47 9.71 -18.55
CA MET A 119 -3.39 8.71 -19.10
C MET A 119 -2.72 7.67 -20.02
N GLN A 120 -1.39 7.72 -20.18
CA GLN A 120 -0.64 6.83 -21.07
C GLN A 120 -1.19 6.71 -22.50
N LEU A 121 -1.70 7.80 -23.08
CA LEU A 121 -2.34 7.76 -24.40
C LEU A 121 -1.37 7.31 -25.52
N ASN A 122 -0.08 7.55 -25.33
CA ASN A 122 0.97 7.19 -26.28
C ASN A 122 1.62 5.81 -26.00
N GLY A 123 1.24 5.13 -24.90
CA GLY A 123 1.78 3.83 -24.49
C GLY A 123 3.29 3.81 -24.21
N LYS A 124 3.86 4.95 -23.81
CA LYS A 124 5.29 5.11 -23.51
C LYS A 124 5.48 5.61 -22.09
N ASP A 125 6.60 5.22 -21.49
CA ASP A 125 7.07 5.67 -20.18
C ASP A 125 6.07 5.42 -19.05
N PRO A 126 5.74 4.14 -18.78
CA PRO A 126 4.84 3.79 -17.71
C PRO A 126 5.38 4.26 -16.36
N TRP A 127 4.47 4.66 -15.50
CA TRP A 127 4.78 5.22 -14.20
C TRP A 127 3.83 4.67 -13.16
N TYR A 128 4.33 4.52 -11.95
CA TYR A 128 3.57 4.07 -10.80
C TYR A 128 4.19 4.69 -9.56
N VAL A 129 3.35 5.30 -8.72
CA VAL A 129 3.76 6.00 -7.52
C VAL A 129 2.81 5.70 -6.38
N GLY A 130 3.28 5.91 -5.17
CA GLY A 130 2.46 6.01 -3.99
C GLY A 130 2.88 7.16 -3.11
N TRP A 131 1.99 7.56 -2.21
CA TRP A 131 2.33 8.55 -1.20
C TRP A 131 1.46 8.38 0.03
N LYS A 132 2.01 8.79 1.18
CA LYS A 132 1.29 8.84 2.46
C LYS A 132 0.53 10.15 2.57
N ASN A 133 -0.75 10.07 2.88
CA ASN A 133 -1.60 11.23 3.16
C ASN A 133 -1.58 11.52 4.66
N CYS A 134 -1.01 12.67 5.02
CA CYS A 134 -0.94 13.16 6.38
C CYS A 134 -1.66 14.49 6.60
N ASP A 135 -2.08 15.15 5.51
CA ASP A 135 -2.87 16.38 5.59
C ASP A 135 -4.31 16.06 5.99
N PHE A 136 -4.79 16.67 7.08
CA PHE A 136 -6.11 16.39 7.61
C PHE A 136 -7.24 16.81 6.66
N GLN A 137 -7.09 17.90 5.90
CA GLN A 137 -8.13 18.35 4.97
C GLN A 137 -8.23 17.41 3.77
N VAL A 138 -7.08 16.96 3.23
CA VAL A 138 -7.03 15.93 2.18
C VAL A 138 -7.72 14.65 2.66
N LEU A 139 -7.38 14.18 3.86
CA LEU A 139 -7.97 12.97 4.45
C LEU A 139 -9.48 13.10 4.65
N ASP A 140 -9.96 14.24 5.14
CA ASP A 140 -11.38 14.50 5.38
C ASP A 140 -12.19 14.48 4.08
N ILE A 141 -11.64 15.05 3.00
CA ILE A 141 -12.28 15.03 1.68
C ILE A 141 -12.29 13.61 1.11
N MET A 142 -11.18 12.89 1.20
CA MET A 142 -11.10 11.51 0.69
C MET A 142 -12.09 10.57 1.39
N LYS A 143 -12.25 10.70 2.72
CA LYS A 143 -13.17 9.88 3.52
C LYS A 143 -14.64 10.02 3.15
N GLN A 144 -15.00 11.01 2.33
CA GLN A 144 -16.37 11.13 1.79
C GLN A 144 -16.66 10.08 0.71
N TYR A 145 -15.64 9.42 0.16
CA TYR A 145 -15.75 8.55 -1.01
C TYR A 145 -15.38 7.08 -0.75
N TYR A 146 -14.80 6.77 0.41
CA TYR A 146 -14.48 5.40 0.81
C TYR A 146 -14.60 5.27 2.33
N ASP A 147 -14.89 4.06 2.79
CA ASP A 147 -15.03 3.75 4.21
C ASP A 147 -13.90 2.83 4.68
N LEU A 148 -13.73 2.73 6.01
CA LEU A 148 -12.96 1.62 6.58
C LEU A 148 -13.62 0.30 6.14
N PRO A 149 -12.85 -0.76 5.80
CA PRO A 149 -13.46 -2.02 5.41
C PRO A 149 -14.41 -2.53 6.50
N HIS A 150 -15.68 -2.67 6.13
CA HIS A 150 -16.79 -2.90 7.07
C HIS A 150 -16.68 -4.19 7.89
N PHE A 151 -15.87 -5.15 7.41
CA PHE A 151 -15.61 -6.41 8.07
C PHE A 151 -14.51 -6.35 9.15
N LEU A 152 -13.71 -5.27 9.23
CA LEU A 152 -12.69 -5.14 10.29
C LEU A 152 -13.34 -5.08 11.68
N PRO A 153 -12.63 -5.42 12.77
CA PRO A 153 -13.13 -5.27 14.14
C PRO A 153 -13.56 -3.83 14.49
N GLU A 154 -14.48 -3.68 15.46
CA GLU A 154 -15.05 -2.35 15.86
C GLU A 154 -14.08 -1.53 16.69
N ASP A 155 -13.27 -2.23 17.46
CA ASP A 155 -12.17 -1.73 18.26
C ASP A 155 -10.84 -1.70 17.50
N ALA A 156 -10.83 -2.00 16.19
CA ALA A 156 -9.61 -1.92 15.39
C ALA A 156 -9.10 -0.47 15.37
N GLU A 157 -7.87 -0.24 15.84
CA GLU A 157 -7.27 1.07 15.78
C GLU A 157 -6.70 1.29 14.38
N VAL A 158 -7.04 2.44 13.79
CA VAL A 158 -6.65 2.82 12.44
C VAL A 158 -5.97 4.18 12.53
N PRO A 159 -4.76 4.36 11.96
CA PRO A 159 -4.12 5.66 12.00
C PRO A 159 -4.93 6.69 11.22
N TYR A 160 -4.87 7.95 11.64
CA TYR A 160 -5.41 9.07 10.87
C TYR A 160 -4.50 9.44 9.70
N SER A 161 -4.22 8.46 8.85
CA SER A 161 -3.46 8.58 7.62
C SER A 161 -3.81 7.40 6.72
N ASN A 162 -3.63 7.56 5.43
CA ASN A 162 -3.76 6.47 4.47
C ASN A 162 -2.62 6.60 3.44
N TYR A 163 -2.50 5.62 2.56
CA TYR A 163 -1.71 5.79 1.34
C TYR A 163 -2.59 5.64 0.12
N VAL A 164 -2.22 6.35 -0.93
CA VAL A 164 -2.77 6.16 -2.27
C VAL A 164 -1.66 5.60 -3.13
N PHE A 165 -1.99 4.61 -3.95
CA PHE A 165 -1.13 4.16 -5.02
C PHE A 165 -1.86 4.22 -6.34
N LEU A 166 -1.22 4.78 -7.36
CA LEU A 166 -1.80 4.82 -8.69
C LEU A 166 -0.74 4.81 -9.79
N GLY A 167 -1.17 4.43 -10.99
CA GLY A 167 -0.34 4.33 -12.18
C GLY A 167 -0.54 3.02 -12.91
N TYR A 168 0.52 2.52 -13.54
CA TYR A 168 0.48 1.44 -14.53
C TYR A 168 1.67 0.48 -14.40
N GLU A 169 1.57 -0.66 -15.09
CA GLU A 169 2.59 -1.71 -15.21
C GLU A 169 3.30 -2.10 -13.89
N GLU A 170 4.61 -1.86 -13.78
CA GLU A 170 5.41 -2.23 -12.62
C GLU A 170 5.00 -1.37 -11.42
N GLY A 171 4.24 -1.99 -10.52
CA GLY A 171 3.76 -1.37 -9.30
C GLY A 171 4.88 -1.27 -8.24
N ALA A 172 4.57 -1.69 -7.03
CA ALA A 172 5.58 -1.84 -5.99
C ALA A 172 6.56 -2.97 -6.32
N VAL A 173 7.86 -2.70 -6.23
CA VAL A 173 8.92 -3.72 -6.31
C VAL A 173 8.87 -4.63 -5.08
N MET A 174 9.53 -5.79 -5.12
CA MET A 174 9.53 -6.73 -3.98
C MET A 174 10.16 -6.10 -2.73
N HIS A 175 9.40 -5.94 -1.65
CA HIS A 175 9.86 -5.32 -0.40
C HIS A 175 9.07 -5.82 0.82
N LEU A 176 9.58 -5.50 2.01
CA LEU A 176 8.83 -5.50 3.27
C LEU A 176 8.47 -4.06 3.65
N ASP A 177 7.36 -3.93 4.37
CA ASP A 177 7.00 -2.67 4.99
C ASP A 177 7.47 -2.63 6.45
N TYR A 178 7.99 -1.47 6.85
CA TYR A 178 8.35 -1.18 8.23
C TYR A 178 7.23 -0.41 8.94
N ILE A 179 6.06 -1.05 8.98
CA ILE A 179 4.84 -0.55 9.63
C ILE A 179 4.56 -1.28 10.93
N SER A 180 3.67 -0.72 11.75
CA SER A 180 3.40 -1.25 13.10
C SER A 180 2.31 -2.32 13.11
N ARG A 181 1.35 -2.21 12.18
CA ARG A 181 0.09 -2.95 12.19
C ARG A 181 -0.12 -3.75 10.91
N LEU A 182 -1.21 -4.51 10.84
CA LEU A 182 -1.61 -5.21 9.62
C LEU A 182 -2.08 -4.22 8.57
N MET A 183 -1.87 -4.52 7.29
CA MET A 183 -2.28 -3.66 6.19
C MET A 183 -3.54 -4.20 5.52
N TRP A 184 -4.44 -3.30 5.16
CA TRP A 184 -5.48 -3.54 4.17
C TRP A 184 -5.31 -2.59 2.99
N GLN A 185 -5.63 -3.05 1.77
CA GLN A 185 -5.64 -2.20 0.57
C GLN A 185 -6.87 -2.50 -0.27
N GLY A 186 -7.69 -1.48 -0.49
CA GLY A 186 -8.84 -1.54 -1.38
C GLY A 186 -8.43 -1.23 -2.82
N GLN A 187 -8.76 -2.14 -3.73
CA GLN A 187 -8.53 -1.94 -5.16
C GLN A 187 -9.69 -1.14 -5.76
N ILE A 188 -9.47 0.14 -6.05
CA ILE A 188 -10.53 1.07 -6.48
C ILE A 188 -10.74 1.01 -7.99
N ILE A 189 -9.64 1.11 -8.75
CA ILE A 189 -9.64 1.09 -10.23
C ILE A 189 -8.59 0.10 -10.69
N GLY A 190 -8.86 -0.61 -11.79
CA GLY A 190 -7.93 -1.56 -12.38
C GLY A 190 -7.71 -2.80 -11.53
N ASN A 191 -6.81 -3.68 -11.99
CA ASN A 191 -6.51 -4.95 -11.36
C ASN A 191 -5.00 -5.09 -11.14
N LYS A 192 -4.61 -5.74 -10.05
CA LYS A 192 -3.20 -6.01 -9.73
C LYS A 192 -2.96 -7.50 -9.53
N THR A 193 -1.83 -7.97 -10.04
CA THR A 193 -1.21 -9.22 -9.59
C THR A 193 -0.31 -8.89 -8.41
N TRP A 194 -0.53 -9.57 -7.29
CA TRP A 194 0.34 -9.56 -6.14
C TRP A 194 1.25 -10.78 -6.20
N THR A 195 2.55 -10.55 -6.12
CA THR A 195 3.55 -11.58 -5.88
C THR A 195 3.93 -11.51 -4.42
N VAL A 196 3.81 -12.61 -3.69
CA VAL A 196 4.26 -12.69 -2.29
C VAL A 196 5.30 -13.78 -2.13
N ALA A 197 6.27 -13.52 -1.26
CA ALA A 197 7.35 -14.44 -0.95
C ALA A 197 7.57 -14.47 0.56
N PRO A 198 7.97 -15.64 1.11
CA PRO A 198 8.41 -15.70 2.49
C PRO A 198 9.72 -14.93 2.67
N THR A 199 10.12 -14.74 3.91
CA THR A 199 11.44 -14.23 4.24
C THR A 199 12.54 -15.22 3.82
N PRO A 200 13.74 -14.75 3.41
CA PRO A 200 14.77 -15.61 2.82
C PRO A 200 15.15 -16.84 3.67
N GLU A 201 15.16 -16.72 5.00
CA GLU A 201 15.43 -17.83 5.91
C GLU A 201 14.37 -18.95 5.88
N CYS A 202 13.20 -18.69 5.30
CA CYS A 202 12.08 -19.61 5.16
C CYS A 202 11.91 -20.18 3.74
N ASP A 203 12.78 -19.84 2.78
CA ASP A 203 12.70 -20.29 1.38
C ASP A 203 12.74 -21.82 1.21
N ASN A 204 13.33 -22.54 2.17
CA ASN A 204 13.37 -24.01 2.16
C ASN A 204 12.09 -24.68 2.70
N VAL A 205 11.20 -23.90 3.33
CA VAL A 205 9.97 -24.39 3.97
C VAL A 205 8.74 -23.91 3.20
N CYS A 206 8.80 -22.68 2.71
CA CYS A 206 7.67 -21.97 2.14
C CYS A 206 7.97 -21.61 0.69
N THR A 207 6.93 -21.39 -0.11
CA THR A 207 7.09 -21.07 -1.52
C THR A 207 6.49 -19.71 -1.83
N ARG A 208 7.08 -19.03 -2.81
CA ARG A 208 6.50 -17.82 -3.37
C ARG A 208 5.27 -18.16 -4.21
N PHE A 209 4.28 -17.28 -4.20
CA PHE A 209 3.07 -17.45 -5.00
C PHE A 209 2.48 -16.12 -5.42
N ASN A 210 1.58 -16.19 -6.41
CA ASN A 210 0.90 -15.03 -6.95
C ASN A 210 -0.62 -15.15 -6.75
N PHE A 211 -1.29 -14.01 -6.59
CA PHE A 211 -2.74 -13.92 -6.63
C PHE A 211 -3.17 -12.61 -7.30
N THR A 212 -4.41 -12.54 -7.77
CA THR A 212 -4.95 -11.34 -8.43
C THR A 212 -5.99 -10.68 -7.53
N VAL A 213 -5.91 -9.36 -7.44
CA VAL A 213 -6.86 -8.49 -6.75
C VAL A 213 -7.55 -7.63 -7.82
N TYR A 214 -8.86 -7.73 -7.90
CA TYR A 214 -9.68 -7.03 -8.88
C TYR A 214 -10.31 -5.78 -8.29
N ALA A 215 -10.72 -4.84 -9.15
CA ALA A 215 -11.47 -3.67 -8.71
C ALA A 215 -12.69 -4.06 -7.83
N GLY A 216 -12.80 -3.42 -6.67
CA GLY A 216 -13.78 -3.72 -5.63
C GLY A 216 -13.33 -4.76 -4.59
N ASP A 217 -12.24 -5.48 -4.80
CA ASP A 217 -11.67 -6.36 -3.77
C ASP A 217 -10.87 -5.58 -2.73
N ILE A 218 -10.70 -6.18 -1.55
CA ILE A 218 -9.80 -5.69 -0.50
C ILE A 218 -8.79 -6.79 -0.20
N VAL A 219 -7.50 -6.49 -0.29
CA VAL A 219 -6.42 -7.40 0.14
C VAL A 219 -6.04 -7.09 1.58
N LEU A 220 -5.80 -8.13 2.37
CA LEU A 220 -5.13 -8.05 3.66
C LEU A 220 -3.81 -8.79 3.57
N LEU A 221 -2.74 -8.13 3.98
CA LEU A 221 -1.40 -8.69 3.94
C LEU A 221 -0.60 -8.19 5.14
N ASP A 222 0.04 -9.11 5.85
CA ASP A 222 1.03 -8.74 6.85
C ASP A 222 2.36 -8.43 6.16
N THR A 223 2.49 -7.20 5.66
CA THR A 223 3.64 -6.73 4.88
C THR A 223 4.92 -6.58 5.71
N ARG A 224 4.82 -6.74 7.03
CA ARG A 224 5.96 -6.76 7.95
C ARG A 224 6.76 -8.06 7.85
N ILE A 225 6.11 -9.14 7.37
CA ILE A 225 6.73 -10.48 7.28
C ILE A 225 6.60 -11.13 5.89
N TRP A 226 5.64 -10.71 5.06
CA TRP A 226 5.54 -11.17 3.67
C TRP A 226 6.20 -10.17 2.73
N TYR A 227 7.29 -10.59 2.08
CA TYR A 227 7.81 -9.82 0.95
C TYR A 227 6.74 -9.77 -0.12
N HIS A 228 6.54 -8.59 -0.68
CA HIS A 228 5.49 -8.40 -1.65
C HIS A 228 5.88 -7.43 -2.75
N GLY A 229 5.39 -7.72 -3.95
CA GLY A 229 5.48 -6.86 -5.11
C GLY A 229 4.19 -6.90 -5.90
N THR A 230 3.92 -5.86 -6.68
CA THR A 230 2.67 -5.72 -7.43
C THR A 230 2.94 -5.39 -8.90
N TYR A 231 2.05 -5.89 -9.76
CA TYR A 231 2.04 -5.59 -11.18
C TYR A 231 0.61 -5.26 -11.61
N VAL A 232 0.43 -4.06 -12.19
CA VAL A 232 -0.84 -3.60 -12.74
C VAL A 232 -1.10 -4.33 -14.06
N ARG A 233 -2.28 -4.93 -14.18
CA ARG A 233 -2.61 -5.81 -15.31
C ARG A 233 -3.14 -5.03 -16.51
N ASP A 234 -2.98 -5.67 -17.67
CA ASP A 234 -3.69 -5.33 -18.91
C ASP A 234 -3.41 -3.92 -19.45
N GLY A 235 -2.30 -3.30 -19.05
CA GLY A 235 -1.94 -1.93 -19.44
C GLY A 235 -2.89 -0.85 -18.92
N ASN A 236 -3.79 -1.22 -18.00
CA ASN A 236 -4.82 -0.33 -17.49
C ASN A 236 -4.29 0.56 -16.35
N PHE A 237 -4.96 1.69 -16.12
CA PHE A 237 -4.72 2.49 -14.93
C PHE A 237 -5.19 1.74 -13.69
N SER A 238 -4.36 1.73 -12.65
CA SER A 238 -4.71 1.22 -11.33
C SER A 238 -4.75 2.35 -10.32
N LEU A 239 -5.66 2.24 -9.35
CA LEU A 239 -5.76 3.16 -8.22
C LEU A 239 -6.21 2.38 -6.98
N THR A 240 -5.52 2.60 -5.87
CA THR A 240 -5.83 1.95 -4.59
C THR A 240 -5.74 2.91 -3.42
N VAL A 241 -6.48 2.60 -2.37
CA VAL A 241 -6.36 3.23 -1.06
C VAL A 241 -5.99 2.16 -0.06
N THR A 242 -5.04 2.46 0.82
CA THR A 242 -4.58 1.53 1.86
C THR A 242 -4.48 2.22 3.20
N SER A 243 -4.66 1.46 4.27
CA SER A 243 -4.26 1.89 5.61
C SER A 243 -3.87 0.69 6.46
N GLU A 244 -3.37 0.99 7.64
CA GLU A 244 -3.08 0.05 8.70
C GLU A 244 -4.32 -0.20 9.57
N TYR A 245 -4.39 -1.36 10.22
CA TYR A 245 -5.32 -1.63 11.31
C TYR A 245 -4.70 -2.64 12.29
N GLY A 246 -5.03 -2.52 13.56
CA GLY A 246 -4.51 -3.43 14.60
C GLY A 246 -5.09 -3.15 15.96
#